data_AF-A0AB33F0N4-F1
#
_entry.id   AF-A0AB33F0N4-F1
#
_cell.length_a   1.000
_cell.length_b   1.000
_cell.length_c   1.000
_cell.angle_alpha   90.00
_cell.angle_beta   90.00
_cell.angle_gamma   90.00
#
_symmetry.space_group_name_H-M   'P 1'
#
loop_
_entity.id
_entity.type
_entity.pdbx_description
1 polymer ?
#
loop_
_entity_poly.entity_id
_entity_poly.type
_entity_poly.pdbx_seq_one_letter_code
_entity_poly.pdbx_strand_id
1 'polypeptide(L)' 'MLIDCDTCGIRGAGCSGCLVTALLDPDSPSADLGPAEHRAIEVFARAGFDVQVLPSAPAPAPRRSARRRVA' A
#
# COMPACT_ATOMS: atom_id res chain seq x y z
N MET A 1 5.47 -11.89 -20.09
CA MET A 1 4.18 -11.41 -20.63
C MET A 1 4.19 -9.89 -20.51
N LEU A 2 3.90 -9.16 -21.59
CA LEU A 2 3.90 -7.68 -21.60
C LEU A 2 2.48 -7.22 -21.96
N ILE A 3 1.88 -6.36 -21.14
CA ILE A 3 0.59 -5.74 -21.42
C ILE A 3 0.85 -4.24 -21.59
N ASP A 4 0.56 -3.72 -22.78
CA ASP A 4 0.66 -2.29 -23.08
C ASP A 4 -0.68 -1.61 -22.84
N CYS A 5 -0.84 -1.06 -21.64
CA CYS A 5 -2.05 -0.30 -21.29
C CYS A 5 -2.07 1.09 -21.92
N ASP A 6 -0.96 1.60 -22.45
CA ASP A 6 -0.89 2.94 -23.04
C ASP A 6 -1.45 2.95 -24.47
N THR A 7 -1.31 1.83 -25.20
CA THR A 7 -1.89 1.67 -26.56
C THR A 7 -3.19 0.86 -26.61
N CYS A 8 -3.74 0.48 -25.46
CA CYS A 8 -4.97 -0.30 -25.38
C CYS A 8 -6.17 0.48 -25.97
N GLY A 9 -6.76 -0.02 -27.07
CA GLY A 9 -7.84 0.66 -27.79
C GLY A 9 -9.17 0.81 -27.02
N ILE A 10 -9.32 0.13 -25.88
CA ILE A 10 -10.46 0.25 -24.96
C ILE A 10 -10.07 0.86 -23.61
N ARG A 11 -8.88 1.49 -23.50
CA ARG A 11 -8.42 2.13 -22.26
C ARG A 11 -9.49 3.09 -21.73
N GLY A 12 -9.70 3.08 -20.42
CA GLY A 12 -10.82 3.77 -19.77
C GLY A 12 -12.09 2.92 -19.79
N ALA A 13 -12.72 2.78 -20.95
CA ALA A 13 -14.02 2.09 -21.07
C ALA A 13 -13.99 0.60 -20.67
N GLY A 14 -12.89 -0.09 -20.96
CA GLY A 14 -12.68 -1.50 -20.61
C GLY A 14 -11.88 -1.70 -19.32
N CYS A 15 -11.55 -0.64 -18.58
CA CYS A 15 -10.70 -0.75 -17.38
C CYS A 15 -11.48 -1.29 -16.17
N SER A 16 -12.81 -1.16 -16.13
CA SER A 16 -13.62 -1.72 -15.05
C SER A 16 -13.53 -3.26 -15.06
N GLY A 17 -12.94 -3.83 -14.01
CA GLY A 17 -12.72 -5.28 -13.90
C GLY A 17 -11.47 -5.80 -14.62
N CYS A 18 -10.63 -4.93 -15.20
CA CYS A 18 -9.33 -5.32 -15.74
C CYS A 18 -8.35 -5.61 -14.60
N LEU A 19 -7.73 -6.80 -14.58
CA LEU A 19 -6.70 -7.16 -13.59
C LEU A 19 -5.55 -6.14 -13.54
N VAL A 20 -5.15 -5.59 -14.69
CA VAL A 20 -4.04 -4.63 -14.75
C VAL A 20 -4.40 -3.32 -14.05
N THR A 21 -5.66 -2.91 -14.08
CA THR A 21 -6.12 -1.74 -13.32
C THR A 21 -5.98 -1.97 -11.82
N ALA A 22 -6.33 -3.17 -11.32
CA ALA A 22 -6.12 -3.51 -9.91
C ALA A 22 -4.64 -3.54 -9.50
N LEU A 23 -3.74 -3.94 -10.41
CA LEU A 23 -2.30 -3.97 -10.16
C LEU A 23 -1.65 -2.57 -10.22
N LEU A 24 -2.23 -1.64 -10.98
CA LEU A 24 -1.76 -0.26 -11.13
C LEU A 24 -2.47 0.72 -10.19
N ASP A 25 -3.32 0.23 -9.28
CA ASP A 25 -4.10 1.06 -8.37
C ASP A 25 -3.17 1.80 -7.40
N PRO A 26 -3.05 3.14 -7.51
CA PRO A 26 -2.21 3.93 -6.62
C PRO A 26 -2.75 3.98 -5.19
N ASP A 27 -4.04 3.65 -4.98
CA ASP A 27 -4.66 3.58 -3.66
C ASP A 27 -4.54 2.17 -3.05
N SER A 28 -3.78 1.26 -3.68
CA SER A 28 -3.54 -0.07 -3.14
C SER A 28 -2.83 -0.01 -1.78
N PRO A 29 -3.14 -0.91 -0.82
CA PRO A 29 -2.46 -0.95 0.48
C PRO A 29 -0.94 -1.11 0.38
N SER A 30 -0.47 -1.66 -0.74
CA SER A 30 0.95 -1.84 -1.04
C SER A 30 1.63 -0.61 -1.65
N ALA A 31 0.87 0.39 -2.12
CA ALA A 31 1.43 1.55 -2.82
C ALA A 31 2.36 2.41 -1.95
N ASP A 32 2.09 2.46 -0.63
CA ASP A 32 2.85 3.26 0.33
C ASP A 32 4.03 2.51 0.97
N LEU A 33 4.28 1.24 0.60
CA LEU A 33 5.31 0.43 1.24
C LEU A 33 6.73 0.83 0.77
N GLY A 34 7.58 1.13 1.74
CA GLY A 34 9.00 1.40 1.52
C GLY A 34 9.86 0.12 1.50
N PRO A 35 11.16 0.25 1.16
CA PRO A 35 12.08 -0.88 1.07
C PRO A 35 12.20 -1.71 2.35
N ALA A 36 12.10 -1.05 3.51
CA ALA A 36 12.15 -1.73 4.82
C ALA A 36 10.93 -2.63 5.06
N GLU A 37 9.74 -2.16 4.66
CA GLU A 37 8.48 -2.90 4.82
C GLU A 37 8.43 -4.08 3.84
N HIS A 38 8.89 -3.88 2.60
CA HIS A 38 9.06 -4.98 1.63
C HIS A 38 9.94 -6.10 2.20
N ARG A 39 11.07 -5.72 2.80
CA ARG A 39 11.98 -6.69 3.43
C ARG A 39 11.31 -7.40 4.61
N ALA A 40 10.52 -6.70 5.41
CA ALA A 40 9.80 -7.31 6.53
C ALA A 40 8.78 -8.36 6.04
N ILE A 41 7.99 -8.02 5.01
CA ILE A 41 7.04 -8.93 4.37
C ILE A 41 7.76 -10.18 3.85
N GLU A 42 8.90 -10.02 3.15
CA GLU A 42 9.67 -11.15 2.63
C GLU A 42 10.16 -12.09 3.75
N VAL A 43 10.68 -11.52 4.84
CA VAL A 43 11.15 -12.29 6.00
C VAL A 43 10.01 -13.08 6.63
N PHE A 44 8.84 -12.47 6.83
CA PHE A 44 7.68 -13.15 7.41
C PHE A 44 7.14 -14.26 6.49
N ALA A 45 7.02 -13.98 5.20
CA ALA A 45 6.56 -14.99 4.24
C ALA A 45 7.52 -16.20 4.20
N ARG A 46 8.84 -15.97 4.20
CA ARG A 46 9.85 -17.05 4.25
C ARG A 46 9.82 -17.84 5.55
N ALA A 47 9.35 -17.24 6.64
CA ALA A 47 9.13 -17.92 7.92
C ALA A 47 7.80 -18.70 7.98
N GLY A 48 6.99 -18.67 6.92
CA GLY A 48 5.75 -19.41 6.81
C GLY A 48 4.51 -18.66 7.34
N PHE A 49 4.61 -17.36 7.56
CA PHE A 49 3.45 -16.54 7.91
C PHE A 49 2.63 -16.18 6.68
N ASP A 50 1.30 -16.17 6.83
CA ASP A 50 0.40 -15.53 5.87
C ASP A 50 0.35 -14.03 6.16
N VAL A 51 0.90 -13.22 5.25
CA VAL A 51 1.12 -11.79 5.46
C VAL A 51 0.04 -10.99 4.73
N GLN A 52 -0.78 -10.27 5.50
CA GLN A 52 -1.79 -9.36 4.96
C GLN A 52 -1.36 -7.91 5.15
N VAL A 53 -1.36 -7.13 4.07
CA VAL A 53 -1.15 -5.68 4.11
C VAL A 53 -2.50 -4.99 4.27
N LEU A 54 -2.66 -4.23 5.36
CA LEU A 54 -3.86 -3.47 5.64
C LEU A 54 -3.71 -2.02 5.13
N PRO A 55 -4.82 -1.35 4.80
CA PRO A 55 -4.80 0.08 4.47
C PRO A 55 -4.18 0.90 5.61
N SER A 56 -3.45 1.96 5.24
CA SER A 56 -2.84 2.86 6.23
C SER A 56 -3.92 3.47 7.13
N ALA A 57 -3.76 3.28 8.44
CA ALA A 57 -4.63 3.93 9.42
C ALA A 57 -4.28 5.41 9.54
N PRO A 58 -5.26 6.30 9.77
CA PRO A 58 -4.99 7.71 9.97
C PRO A 58 -4.03 7.91 11.16
N ALA A 59 -3.05 8.80 10.97
CA ALA A 59 -2.04 9.07 11.99
C ALA A 59 -2.69 9.49 13.33
N PRO A 60 -2.23 8.96 14.47
CA PRO A 60 -2.78 9.31 15.77
C PRO A 60 -2.56 10.79 16.06
N ALA A 61 -3.54 11.42 16.70
CA ALA A 61 -3.47 12.84 17.06
C ALA A 61 -2.24 13.13 17.93
N PRO A 62 -1.56 14.29 17.74
CA PRO A 62 -0.38 14.64 18.50
C PRO A 62 -0.71 14.69 20.00
N ARG A 63 0.05 13.93 20.80
CA ARG A 63 -0.08 13.95 22.25
C ARG A 63 0.36 15.32 22.76
N ARG A 64 -0.55 16.08 23.37
CA ARG A 64 -0.21 17.35 24.03
C ARG A 64 0.78 17.03 25.16
N SER A 65 2.00 17.54 25.06
CA SER A 65 2.98 17.46 26.15
C SER A 65 2.43 18.24 27.34
N ALA A 66 2.09 17.53 28.42
CA ALA A 66 1.75 18.17 29.68
C ALA A 66 3.00 18.89 30.18
N ARG A 67 3.06 20.23 30.02
CA ARG A 67 4.11 21.03 30.63
C ARG A 67 4.01 20.86 32.14
N ARG A 68 4.93 20.08 32.71
CA ARG A 68 5.08 19.93 34.15
C ARG A 68 5.46 21.32 34.70
N ARG A 69 4.50 22.00 35.34
CA ARG A 69 4.79 23.21 36.12
C ARG A 69 5.63 22.78 37.32
N VAL A 70 6.90 23.15 37.32
CA VAL A 70 7.76 23.05 38.49
C VAL A 70 7.39 24.24 39.39
N ALA A 71 6.95 23.92 40.61
CA ALA A 71 6.73 24.87 41.69
C ALA A 71 7.98 24.95 42.57
#